data_AF-A0A0F9TDR1-F1
#
_entry.id   AF-A0A0F9TDR1-F1
#
_cell.length_a   1.000
_cell.length_b   1.000
_cell.length_c   1.000
_cell.angle_alpha   90.00
_cell.angle_beta   90.00
_cell.angle_gamma   90.00
#
_symmetry.space_group_name_H-M   'P 1'
#
loop_
_entity.id
_entity.type
_entity.pdbx_description
1 polymer ?
#
loop_
_entity_poly.entity_id
_entity_poly.type
_entity_poly.pdbx_seq_one_letter_code
_entity_poly.pdbx_strand_id
1 'polypeptide(L)'
;MLFLLTVLCTINSANSAETTWKTQGYGYVFHTVDNKTTAFDLTTKHCLENHFITDEFEQISFIEETQKVNKYTRLLNFGGLFPLKLTKLDSLPAQCQSEKIISIKDKDYEFNASIVLDVLMNNFEEHYAFSKDKNINWVEQRKLWQKRITSKTTQDELFSIIDDFLKELRDGHAILLNQELDRLSHYSPRKWSFWDELKAHSVNYPEYSTYWELHTALIKKSQENIKNYIDKNYSTLQYHDNFTLAKTPQNIAYLKISNFDDFSNNDVKATKEVMEIFTPIIKQSNGLIIDLRFSMGGSDLVAFSILSYLIDSELALGGKQFKTSTGYSELQKIVVAPSKINNYTGSIVVLTSQKTPSAAEVFLLGLQARGNVTFIGERSYGAFSDALTKALPNGWGITLSNERYLNSYGENYENIGLPVDHEFVFLNVKNIESGTDVQINEAIKAFR
;
A
#
# COMPACT_ATOMS: atom_id res chain seq x y z
N MET A 1 56.96 47.05 17.54
CA MET A 1 57.22 46.35 16.26
C MET A 1 57.46 44.88 16.61
N LEU A 2 56.37 44.13 16.78
CA LEU A 2 56.40 42.72 17.20
C LEU A 2 55.91 41.89 16.00
N PHE A 3 56.81 41.10 15.41
CA PHE A 3 56.49 40.19 14.32
C PHE A 3 55.75 38.96 14.90
N LEU A 4 54.48 38.81 14.53
CA LEU A 4 53.71 37.58 14.71
C LEU A 4 53.90 36.72 13.45
N LEU A 5 54.40 35.49 13.63
CA LEU A 5 54.41 34.45 12.59
C LEU A 5 52.97 34.14 12.17
N THR A 6 52.64 34.41 10.91
CA THR A 6 51.43 33.93 10.26
C THR A 6 51.59 32.47 9.89
N VAL A 7 50.87 31.60 10.59
CA VAL A 7 50.65 30.22 10.18
C VAL A 7 49.73 30.23 8.96
N LEU A 8 50.27 29.81 7.82
CA LEU A 8 49.51 29.53 6.60
C LEU A 8 48.55 28.37 6.90
N CYS A 9 47.28 28.70 7.10
CA CYS A 9 46.20 27.73 7.11
C CYS A 9 45.98 27.28 5.67
N THR A 10 46.51 26.11 5.31
CA THR A 10 46.09 25.39 4.11
C THR A 10 44.64 24.99 4.28
N ILE A 11 43.74 25.68 3.59
CA ILE A 11 42.37 25.24 3.39
C ILE A 11 42.48 23.91 2.64
N ASN A 12 42.33 22.79 3.34
CA ASN A 12 41.97 21.53 2.71
C ASN A 12 40.61 21.77 2.05
N SER A 13 40.58 21.82 0.73
CA SER A 13 39.36 21.61 -0.03
C SER A 13 38.87 20.21 0.31
N ALA A 14 37.91 20.11 1.23
CA ALA A 14 37.12 18.91 1.39
C ALA A 14 36.49 18.63 0.03
N ASN A 15 36.96 17.57 -0.63
CA ASN A 15 36.45 17.14 -1.91
C ASN A 15 34.96 16.83 -1.71
N SER A 16 34.09 17.72 -2.17
CA SER A 16 32.65 17.54 -2.23
C SER A 16 32.36 16.20 -2.92
N ALA A 17 31.87 15.21 -2.17
CA ALA A 17 31.65 13.89 -2.71
C ALA A 17 30.30 13.85 -3.46
N GLU A 18 30.31 14.28 -4.71
CA GLU A 18 29.18 14.09 -5.62
C GLU A 18 28.95 12.59 -5.84
N THR A 19 27.72 12.11 -5.61
CA THR A 19 27.36 10.72 -5.89
C THR A 19 26.00 10.60 -6.53
N THR A 20 25.87 9.67 -7.47
CA THR A 20 24.60 9.35 -8.12
C THR A 20 24.29 7.87 -7.97
N TRP A 21 23.05 7.55 -7.57
CA TRP A 21 22.57 6.20 -7.33
C TRP A 21 21.23 5.99 -8.01
N LYS A 22 21.06 4.87 -8.73
CA LYS A 22 19.83 4.52 -9.42
C LYS A 22 19.20 3.27 -8.83
N THR A 23 17.89 3.30 -8.61
CA THR A 23 17.10 2.12 -8.24
C THR A 23 16.93 1.17 -9.41
N GLN A 24 16.87 -0.13 -9.12
CA GLN A 24 16.54 -1.13 -10.12
C GLN A 24 15.01 -1.32 -10.20
N GLY A 25 14.38 -0.97 -11.32
CA GLY A 25 12.95 -1.23 -11.58
C GLY A 25 11.98 -0.09 -11.22
N TYR A 26 12.32 0.74 -10.23
CA TYR A 26 11.44 1.78 -9.68
C TYR A 26 11.61 3.15 -10.37
N GLY A 27 12.62 3.30 -11.23
CA GLY A 27 12.83 4.55 -11.98
C GLY A 27 13.29 5.74 -11.12
N TYR A 28 13.74 5.52 -9.88
CA TYR A 28 14.32 6.61 -9.07
C TYR A 28 15.82 6.75 -9.28
N VAL A 29 16.28 8.00 -9.33
CA VAL A 29 17.70 8.38 -9.28
C VAL A 29 17.91 9.36 -8.13
N PHE A 30 18.86 9.07 -7.25
CA PHE A 30 19.27 9.91 -6.14
C PHE A 30 20.61 10.54 -6.46
N HIS A 31 20.66 11.86 -6.45
CA HIS A 31 21.86 12.64 -6.73
C HIS A 31 22.21 13.47 -5.52
N THR A 32 23.38 13.23 -4.94
CA THR A 32 23.84 13.90 -3.73
C THR A 32 25.04 14.79 -4.03
N VAL A 33 24.93 16.09 -3.73
CA VAL A 33 26.01 17.09 -3.78
C VAL A 33 26.07 17.79 -2.44
N ASP A 34 27.24 17.83 -1.80
CA ASP A 34 27.42 18.47 -0.48
C ASP A 34 26.38 18.03 0.57
N ASN A 35 26.13 16.72 0.67
CA ASN A 35 25.10 16.08 1.52
C ASN A 35 23.64 16.45 1.23
N LYS A 36 23.35 17.25 0.21
CA LYS A 36 21.98 17.50 -0.26
C LYS A 36 21.62 16.50 -1.32
N THR A 37 20.52 15.78 -1.14
CA THR A 37 20.08 14.75 -2.08
C THR A 37 18.83 15.19 -2.82
N THR A 38 18.88 15.15 -4.14
CA THR A 38 17.71 15.33 -5.02
C THR A 38 17.31 13.97 -5.57
N ALA A 39 16.03 13.63 -5.44
CA ALA A 39 15.44 12.44 -6.03
C ALA A 39 14.77 12.79 -7.38
N PHE A 40 14.97 11.95 -8.37
CA PHE A 40 14.40 12.11 -9.70
C PHE A 40 13.60 10.87 -10.11
N ASP A 41 12.46 11.11 -10.75
CA ASP A 41 11.75 10.13 -11.57
C ASP A 41 12.34 10.10 -12.98
N LEU A 42 13.04 9.02 -13.29
CA LEU A 42 13.66 8.75 -14.57
C LEU A 42 12.85 7.71 -15.35
N THR A 43 12.47 8.10 -16.56
CA THR A 43 11.97 7.22 -17.61
C THR A 43 12.94 7.25 -18.79
N THR A 44 12.66 6.49 -19.86
CA THR A 44 13.45 6.57 -21.10
C THR A 44 13.36 7.93 -21.78
N LYS A 45 12.26 8.67 -21.59
CA LYS A 45 12.00 9.96 -22.25
C LYS A 45 12.18 11.18 -21.36
N HIS A 46 11.92 11.05 -20.07
CA HIS A 46 11.86 12.18 -19.14
C HIS A 46 12.71 11.93 -17.90
N CYS A 47 13.22 13.03 -17.36
CA CYS A 47 13.66 13.10 -15.99
C CYS A 47 12.98 14.28 -15.29
N LEU A 48 12.30 14.00 -14.19
CA LEU A 48 11.57 14.97 -13.38
C LEU A 48 12.06 14.87 -11.94
N GLU A 49 12.22 16.00 -11.26
CA GLU A 49 12.48 16.00 -9.82
C GLU A 49 11.25 15.47 -9.08
N ASN A 50 11.45 14.41 -8.30
CA ASN A 50 10.42 13.87 -7.44
C ASN A 50 10.44 14.68 -6.14
N HIS A 51 9.61 15.71 -6.08
CA HIS A 51 9.56 16.64 -4.94
C HIS A 51 9.10 15.95 -3.66
N PHE A 52 8.20 14.94 -3.72
CA PHE A 52 7.78 14.20 -2.54
C PHE A 52 8.95 13.50 -1.84
N ILE A 53 9.81 12.85 -2.62
CA ILE A 53 10.97 12.13 -2.10
C ILE A 53 12.13 13.09 -1.81
N THR A 54 12.33 14.12 -2.64
CA THR A 54 13.37 15.14 -2.40
C THR A 54 13.14 15.85 -1.07
N ASP A 55 11.91 16.32 -0.82
CA ASP A 55 11.55 17.05 0.40
C ASP A 55 11.76 16.16 1.66
N GLU A 56 11.56 14.84 1.56
CA GLU A 56 11.89 13.87 2.63
C GLU A 56 13.39 13.83 2.95
N PHE A 57 14.24 13.75 1.92
CA PHE A 57 15.70 13.72 2.06
C PHE A 57 16.35 15.11 2.29
N GLU A 58 15.56 16.19 2.39
CA GLU A 58 16.06 17.47 2.91
C GLU A 58 16.30 17.41 4.43
N GLN A 59 15.54 16.54 5.13
CA GLN A 59 15.58 16.44 6.60
C GLN A 59 16.46 15.30 7.11
N ILE A 60 16.83 14.36 6.24
CA ILE A 60 17.61 13.15 6.60
C ILE A 60 18.73 12.86 5.59
N SER A 61 19.78 12.19 6.05
CA SER A 61 20.91 11.85 5.19
C SER A 61 20.64 10.58 4.39
N PHE A 62 20.51 10.70 3.05
CA PHE A 62 20.37 9.55 2.14
C PHE A 62 21.44 8.46 2.35
N ILE A 63 22.67 8.86 2.67
CA ILE A 63 23.77 7.90 2.88
C ILE A 63 23.60 7.12 4.18
N GLU A 64 23.01 7.71 5.21
CA GLU A 64 22.72 7.06 6.49
C GLU A 64 21.50 6.13 6.39
N GLU A 65 20.52 6.48 5.55
CA GLU A 65 19.35 5.64 5.24
C GLU A 65 19.68 4.46 4.30
N THR A 66 20.93 4.34 3.85
CA THR A 66 21.35 3.25 2.95
C THR A 66 22.42 2.36 3.55
N GLN A 67 22.21 1.05 3.43
CA GLN A 67 23.22 0.06 3.77
C GLN A 67 24.19 -0.15 2.61
N LYS A 68 25.49 0.00 2.87
CA LYS A 68 26.55 -0.30 1.89
C LYS A 68 26.72 -1.80 1.70
N VAL A 69 26.60 -2.28 0.46
CA VAL A 69 26.92 -3.67 0.09
C VAL A 69 28.33 -3.77 -0.46
N ASN A 70 28.67 -2.91 -1.43
CA ASN A 70 30.00 -2.80 -2.01
C ASN A 70 30.20 -1.38 -2.59
N LYS A 71 31.29 -1.13 -3.33
CA LYS A 71 31.58 0.21 -3.89
C LYS A 71 30.57 0.70 -4.94
N TYR A 72 29.80 -0.20 -5.55
CA TYR A 72 28.83 0.09 -6.62
C TYR A 72 27.38 -0.24 -6.23
N THR A 73 27.14 -0.78 -5.03
CA THR A 73 25.81 -1.22 -4.62
C THR A 73 25.49 -0.80 -3.19
N ARG A 74 24.29 -0.23 -3.03
CA ARG A 74 23.66 0.10 -1.75
C ARG A 74 22.25 -0.48 -1.69
N LEU A 75 21.72 -0.61 -0.49
CA LEU A 75 20.34 -1.00 -0.21
C LEU A 75 19.66 0.15 0.53
N LEU A 76 18.55 0.66 0.00
CA LEU A 76 17.74 1.70 0.64
C LEU A 76 16.55 1.05 1.33
N ASN A 77 16.43 1.20 2.64
CA ASN A 77 15.23 0.80 3.33
C ASN A 77 14.21 1.94 3.24
N PHE A 78 13.22 1.79 2.35
CA PHE A 78 12.20 2.82 2.11
C PHE A 78 10.87 2.44 2.76
N GLY A 79 10.93 1.91 3.99
CA GLY A 79 9.77 1.44 4.77
C GLY A 79 9.10 0.15 4.25
N GLY A 80 9.57 -0.41 3.13
CA GLY A 80 9.04 -1.62 2.51
C GLY A 80 9.65 -2.91 3.06
N LEU A 81 9.03 -4.05 2.69
CA LEU A 81 9.46 -5.39 3.11
C LEU A 81 10.90 -5.74 2.70
N PHE A 82 11.29 -5.38 1.48
CA PHE A 82 12.64 -5.60 0.97
C PHE A 82 13.27 -4.25 0.62
N PRO A 83 14.55 -4.03 0.95
CA PRO A 83 15.21 -2.79 0.61
C PRO A 83 15.42 -2.67 -0.91
N LEU A 84 15.32 -1.45 -1.42
CA LEU A 84 15.55 -1.15 -2.83
C LEU A 84 17.03 -1.24 -3.16
N LYS A 85 17.37 -2.01 -4.19
CA LYS A 85 18.74 -2.10 -4.68
C LYS A 85 19.12 -0.85 -5.48
N LEU A 86 20.17 -0.18 -5.03
CA LEU A 86 20.76 0.99 -5.66
C LEU A 86 22.06 0.62 -6.36
N THR A 87 22.23 1.07 -7.60
CA THR A 87 23.47 0.93 -8.37
C THR A 87 24.10 2.31 -8.56
N LYS A 88 25.39 2.42 -8.27
CA LYS A 88 26.13 3.67 -8.47
C LYS A 88 26.22 4.01 -9.96
N LEU A 89 26.00 5.26 -10.30
CA LEU A 89 26.26 5.82 -11.63
C LEU A 89 27.51 6.72 -11.58
N ASP A 90 28.22 6.80 -12.70
CA ASP A 90 29.41 7.67 -12.83
C ASP A 90 29.04 9.15 -12.84
N SER A 91 27.86 9.48 -13.35
CA SER A 91 27.29 10.82 -13.38
C SER A 91 25.76 10.78 -13.36
N LEU A 92 25.15 11.93 -13.14
CA LEU A 92 23.70 12.11 -13.30
C LEU A 92 23.29 11.74 -14.74
N PRO A 93 22.20 11.00 -15.00
CA PRO A 93 21.78 10.69 -16.37
C PRO A 93 21.58 11.95 -17.22
N ALA A 94 21.90 11.89 -18.51
CA ALA A 94 21.83 13.04 -19.42
C ALA A 94 20.43 13.70 -19.43
N GLN A 95 19.37 12.88 -19.38
CA GLN A 95 17.99 13.34 -19.29
C GLN A 95 17.74 14.24 -18.07
N CYS A 96 18.46 14.01 -16.97
CA CYS A 96 18.35 14.79 -15.74
C CYS A 96 19.29 16.01 -15.71
N GLN A 97 20.25 16.10 -16.64
CA GLN A 97 21.18 17.23 -16.75
C GLN A 97 20.68 18.29 -17.73
N SER A 98 20.43 17.91 -18.99
CA SER A 98 20.18 18.85 -20.09
C SER A 98 18.74 18.85 -20.59
N GLU A 99 17.94 17.86 -20.23
CA GLU A 99 16.55 17.67 -20.69
C GLU A 99 15.57 17.54 -19.51
N LYS A 100 15.93 18.10 -18.34
CA LYS A 100 15.10 18.06 -17.14
C LYS A 100 13.75 18.72 -17.44
N ILE A 101 12.66 18.02 -17.11
CA ILE A 101 11.32 18.59 -17.18
C ILE A 101 11.19 19.68 -16.10
N ILE A 102 10.83 20.88 -16.55
CA ILE A 102 10.51 22.02 -15.68
C ILE A 102 9.21 21.70 -14.92
N SER A 103 9.21 21.95 -13.63
CA SER A 103 8.14 21.62 -12.69
C SER A 103 7.72 22.85 -11.87
N ILE A 104 6.66 22.73 -11.10
CA ILE A 104 6.15 23.81 -10.24
C ILE A 104 7.16 24.38 -9.23
N LYS A 105 8.27 23.67 -8.94
CA LYS A 105 9.35 24.16 -8.07
C LYS A 105 10.31 25.11 -8.81
N ASP A 106 10.27 25.14 -10.14
CA ASP A 106 11.14 25.96 -10.99
C ASP A 106 10.52 27.34 -11.25
N LYS A 107 11.35 28.39 -11.26
CA LYS A 107 10.88 29.80 -11.39
C LYS A 107 10.19 30.11 -12.71
N ASP A 108 10.61 29.45 -13.79
CA ASP A 108 10.11 29.67 -15.14
C ASP A 108 9.04 28.63 -15.52
N TYR A 109 8.40 28.01 -14.53
CA TYR A 109 7.37 27.01 -14.78
C TYR A 109 6.11 27.63 -15.37
N GLU A 110 5.73 27.11 -16.55
CA GLU A 110 4.44 27.36 -17.17
C GLU A 110 3.68 26.03 -17.29
N PHE A 111 2.44 26.02 -16.85
CA PHE A 111 1.61 24.82 -16.92
C PHE A 111 1.39 24.40 -18.38
N ASN A 112 1.69 23.12 -18.65
CA ASN A 112 1.45 22.50 -19.95
C ASN A 112 0.82 21.12 -19.77
N ALA A 113 -0.47 21.02 -20.05
CA ALA A 113 -1.23 19.79 -19.89
C ALA A 113 -0.66 18.61 -20.71
N SER A 114 -0.10 18.87 -21.90
CA SER A 114 0.50 17.82 -22.72
C SER A 114 1.76 17.23 -22.09
N ILE A 115 2.57 18.06 -21.43
CA ILE A 115 3.78 17.57 -20.74
C ILE A 115 3.39 16.74 -19.53
N VAL A 116 2.43 17.22 -18.73
CA VAL A 116 1.95 16.49 -17.54
C VAL A 116 1.38 15.12 -17.93
N LEU A 117 0.51 15.05 -18.95
CA LEU A 117 -0.03 13.78 -19.41
C LEU A 117 1.06 12.87 -19.99
N ASP A 118 2.04 13.41 -20.72
CA ASP A 118 3.09 12.58 -21.32
C ASP A 118 4.00 11.96 -20.24
N VAL A 119 4.34 12.72 -19.19
CA VAL A 119 5.05 12.22 -18.00
C VAL A 119 4.25 11.13 -17.29
N LEU A 120 2.95 11.34 -17.07
CA LEU A 120 2.07 10.32 -16.49
C LEU A 120 2.10 9.02 -17.31
N MET A 121 1.89 9.13 -18.63
CA MET A 121 1.82 7.98 -19.52
C MET A 121 3.15 7.23 -19.62
N ASN A 122 4.30 7.92 -19.60
CA ASN A 122 5.61 7.26 -19.59
C ASN A 122 5.86 6.50 -18.27
N ASN A 123 5.44 7.05 -17.13
CA ASN A 123 5.56 6.35 -15.85
C ASN A 123 4.74 5.05 -15.84
N PHE A 124 3.49 5.10 -16.31
CA PHE A 124 2.65 3.90 -16.42
C PHE A 124 3.21 2.90 -17.44
N GLU A 125 3.70 3.36 -18.60
CA GLU A 125 4.26 2.49 -19.63
C GLU A 125 5.49 1.69 -19.15
N GLU A 126 6.37 2.33 -18.39
CA GLU A 126 7.64 1.73 -17.96
C GLU A 126 7.54 0.97 -16.64
N HIS A 127 6.70 1.41 -15.71
CA HIS A 127 6.69 0.91 -14.33
C HIS A 127 5.43 0.12 -13.95
N TYR A 128 4.33 0.21 -14.68
CA TYR A 128 3.12 -0.54 -14.32
C TYR A 128 3.31 -2.04 -14.52
N ALA A 129 3.10 -2.81 -13.45
CA ALA A 129 3.38 -4.25 -13.42
C ALA A 129 2.32 -5.09 -14.12
N PHE A 130 1.15 -4.55 -14.44
CA PHE A 130 -0.02 -5.33 -14.84
C PHE A 130 -0.52 -5.03 -16.26
N SER A 131 0.33 -4.43 -17.11
CA SER A 131 -0.04 -4.12 -18.50
C SER A 131 -0.46 -5.35 -19.29
N LYS A 132 0.23 -6.49 -19.09
CA LYS A 132 -0.12 -7.75 -19.75
C LYS A 132 -1.42 -8.32 -19.19
N ASP A 133 -1.56 -8.35 -17.87
CA ASP A 133 -2.74 -8.89 -17.18
C ASP A 133 -4.02 -8.11 -17.56
N LYS A 134 -3.89 -6.80 -17.82
CA LYS A 134 -4.99 -5.93 -18.28
C LYS A 134 -5.08 -5.76 -19.80
N ASN A 135 -4.26 -6.46 -20.58
CA ASN A 135 -4.19 -6.33 -22.05
C ASN A 135 -4.02 -4.87 -22.53
N ILE A 136 -3.23 -4.08 -21.81
CA ILE A 136 -3.03 -2.66 -22.10
C ILE A 136 -2.02 -2.47 -23.22
N ASN A 137 -2.43 -1.75 -24.26
CA ASN A 137 -1.55 -1.21 -25.29
C ASN A 137 -1.25 0.27 -24.98
N TRP A 138 -0.08 0.55 -24.39
CA TRP A 138 0.30 1.91 -24.00
C TRP A 138 0.42 2.90 -25.17
N VAL A 139 0.74 2.41 -26.37
CA VAL A 139 0.79 3.26 -27.58
C VAL A 139 -0.61 3.74 -27.95
N GLU A 140 -1.61 2.86 -27.86
CA GLU A 140 -3.01 3.21 -28.13
C GLU A 140 -3.59 4.08 -27.02
N GLN A 141 -3.33 3.73 -25.75
CA GLN A 141 -3.76 4.53 -24.60
C GLN A 141 -3.21 5.95 -24.70
N ARG A 142 -1.91 6.12 -24.96
CA ARG A 142 -1.31 7.45 -25.14
C ARG A 142 -2.03 8.26 -26.22
N LYS A 143 -2.27 7.66 -27.39
CA LYS A 143 -3.00 8.32 -28.49
C LYS A 143 -4.44 8.68 -28.11
N LEU A 144 -5.12 7.84 -27.32
CA LEU A 144 -6.49 8.08 -26.87
C LEU A 144 -6.56 9.32 -25.98
N TRP A 145 -5.71 9.36 -24.94
CA TRP A 145 -5.76 10.43 -23.94
C TRP A 145 -5.17 11.74 -24.45
N GLN A 146 -4.11 11.70 -25.27
CA GLN A 146 -3.53 12.91 -25.87
C GLN A 146 -4.51 13.66 -26.78
N LYS A 147 -5.44 12.95 -27.46
CA LYS A 147 -6.48 13.58 -28.29
C LYS A 147 -7.46 14.44 -27.50
N ARG A 148 -7.55 14.26 -26.18
CA ARG A 148 -8.42 15.04 -25.29
C ARG A 148 -7.76 16.34 -24.81
N ILE A 149 -6.48 16.56 -25.12
CA ILE A 149 -5.71 17.73 -24.68
C ILE A 149 -5.47 18.68 -25.85
N THR A 150 -5.50 19.97 -25.55
CA THR A 150 -5.09 21.06 -26.44
C THR A 150 -4.12 21.99 -25.71
N SER A 151 -3.51 22.95 -26.41
CA SER A 151 -2.67 23.98 -25.77
C SER A 151 -3.42 24.91 -24.81
N LYS A 152 -4.76 24.86 -24.79
CA LYS A 152 -5.62 25.66 -23.89
C LYS A 152 -6.20 24.84 -22.75
N THR A 153 -5.91 23.54 -22.69
CA THR A 153 -6.45 22.66 -21.65
C THR A 153 -6.04 23.18 -20.28
N THR A 154 -7.01 23.40 -19.40
CA THR A 154 -6.77 23.89 -18.03
C THR A 154 -6.35 22.76 -17.09
N GLN A 155 -5.93 23.11 -15.88
CA GLN A 155 -5.61 22.12 -14.86
C GLN A 155 -6.85 21.30 -14.45
N ASP A 156 -8.03 21.91 -14.33
CA ASP A 156 -9.28 21.20 -13.99
C ASP A 156 -9.74 20.26 -15.12
N GLU A 157 -9.56 20.67 -16.38
CA GLU A 157 -9.84 19.82 -17.53
C GLU A 157 -8.86 18.64 -17.58
N LEU A 158 -7.57 18.89 -17.32
CA LEU A 158 -6.57 17.83 -17.23
C LEU A 158 -6.86 16.86 -16.08
N PHE A 159 -7.27 17.35 -14.90
CA PHE A 159 -7.71 16.54 -13.79
C PHE A 159 -8.81 15.58 -14.24
N SER A 160 -9.85 16.10 -14.90
CA SER A 160 -10.97 15.29 -15.40
C SER A 160 -10.52 14.22 -16.41
N ILE A 161 -9.54 14.55 -17.26
CA ILE A 161 -8.97 13.59 -18.23
C ILE A 161 -8.20 12.48 -17.52
N ILE A 162 -7.39 12.80 -16.50
CA ILE A 162 -6.63 11.81 -15.73
C ILE A 162 -7.57 10.96 -14.86
N ASP A 163 -8.59 11.56 -14.27
CA ASP A 163 -9.62 10.85 -13.50
C ASP A 163 -10.33 9.79 -14.37
N ASP A 164 -10.72 10.16 -15.59
CA ASP A 164 -11.29 9.21 -16.56
C ASP A 164 -10.30 8.08 -16.93
N PHE A 165 -9.00 8.39 -17.07
CA PHE A 165 -7.98 7.37 -17.32
C PHE A 165 -7.86 6.38 -16.16
N LEU A 166 -7.79 6.87 -14.92
CA LEU A 166 -7.74 6.00 -13.73
C LEU A 166 -9.02 5.19 -13.56
N LYS A 167 -10.17 5.76 -13.92
CA LYS A 167 -11.46 5.08 -13.94
C LYS A 167 -11.54 3.96 -14.97
N GLU A 168 -10.90 4.12 -16.12
CA GLU A 168 -10.77 3.05 -17.13
C GLU A 168 -9.76 2.00 -16.67
N LEU A 169 -8.63 2.42 -16.10
CA LEU A 169 -7.58 1.53 -15.61
C LEU A 169 -8.07 0.62 -14.48
N ARG A 170 -8.86 1.16 -13.53
CA ARG A 170 -9.37 0.48 -12.33
C ARG A 170 -8.31 -0.35 -11.62
N ASP A 171 -7.38 0.32 -10.98
CA ASP A 171 -6.38 -0.31 -10.12
C ASP A 171 -6.42 0.36 -8.74
N GLY A 172 -6.46 -0.45 -7.69
CA GLY A 172 -6.65 0.03 -6.32
C GLY A 172 -5.47 0.83 -5.78
N HIS A 173 -4.29 0.71 -6.40
CA HIS A 173 -3.11 1.52 -6.07
C HIS A 173 -2.68 2.44 -7.22
N ALA A 174 -3.53 2.64 -8.24
CA ALA A 174 -3.37 3.75 -9.18
C ALA A 174 -4.21 4.96 -8.72
N ILE A 175 -3.57 5.92 -8.07
CA ILE A 175 -4.22 7.04 -7.38
C ILE A 175 -3.61 8.35 -7.87
N LEU A 176 -4.44 9.36 -8.14
CA LEU A 176 -3.97 10.74 -8.35
C LEU A 176 -3.92 11.46 -7.01
N LEU A 177 -2.83 12.19 -6.76
CA LEU A 177 -2.54 12.89 -5.52
C LEU A 177 -2.35 14.39 -5.75
N ASN A 178 -2.69 15.23 -4.77
CA ASN A 178 -2.28 16.63 -4.74
C ASN A 178 -0.82 16.77 -4.23
N GLN A 179 -0.39 18.00 -3.98
CA GLN A 179 0.97 18.31 -3.48
C GLN A 179 1.17 17.84 -2.03
N GLU A 180 0.08 17.68 -1.29
CA GLU A 180 0.04 17.25 0.11
C GLU A 180 -0.14 15.72 0.26
N LEU A 181 -0.10 14.97 -0.85
CA LEU A 181 -0.35 13.52 -0.92
C LEU A 181 -1.79 13.09 -0.57
N ASP A 182 -2.75 14.02 -0.54
CA ASP A 182 -4.17 13.70 -0.44
C ASP A 182 -4.67 13.08 -1.75
N ARG A 183 -5.57 12.11 -1.62
CA ARG A 183 -6.17 11.40 -2.75
C ARG A 183 -7.16 12.29 -3.48
N LEU A 184 -6.85 12.64 -4.73
CA LEU A 184 -7.74 13.37 -5.64
C LEU A 184 -8.64 12.42 -6.46
N SER A 185 -8.13 11.25 -6.85
CA SER A 185 -8.88 10.26 -7.64
C SER A 185 -8.43 8.84 -7.29
N HIS A 186 -9.40 7.93 -7.12
CA HIS A 186 -9.17 6.54 -6.71
C HIS A 186 -10.35 5.66 -7.12
N TYR A 187 -10.06 4.49 -7.71
CA TYR A 187 -11.07 3.56 -8.20
C TYR A 187 -10.80 2.13 -7.76
N SER A 188 -11.84 1.47 -7.22
CA SER A 188 -11.75 0.04 -6.91
C SER A 188 -11.49 -0.80 -8.16
N PRO A 189 -10.60 -1.81 -8.07
CA PRO A 189 -10.33 -2.71 -9.18
C PRO A 189 -11.59 -3.35 -9.76
N ARG A 190 -12.57 -3.64 -8.90
CA ARG A 190 -13.84 -4.25 -9.29
C ARG A 190 -15.01 -3.32 -9.01
N LYS A 191 -16.05 -3.42 -9.85
CA LYS A 191 -17.33 -2.74 -9.57
C LYS A 191 -17.98 -3.46 -8.40
N TRP A 192 -18.19 -2.71 -7.32
CA TRP A 192 -18.84 -3.26 -6.15
C TRP A 192 -20.36 -3.21 -6.35
N SER A 193 -20.98 -4.37 -6.51
CA SER A 193 -22.44 -4.53 -6.68
C SER A 193 -23.26 -3.95 -5.53
N PHE A 194 -22.65 -3.83 -4.35
CA PHE A 194 -23.25 -3.18 -3.19
C PHE A 194 -23.78 -1.77 -3.48
N TRP A 195 -23.16 -0.99 -4.38
CA TRP A 195 -23.66 0.36 -4.68
C TRP A 195 -25.03 0.35 -5.36
N ASP A 196 -25.32 -0.66 -6.17
CA ASP A 196 -26.64 -0.83 -6.80
C ASP A 196 -27.68 -1.23 -5.74
N GLU A 197 -27.30 -2.13 -4.81
CA GLU A 197 -28.14 -2.52 -3.67
C GLU A 197 -28.40 -1.33 -2.73
N LEU A 198 -27.38 -0.55 -2.39
CA LEU A 198 -27.46 0.63 -1.56
C LEU A 198 -28.40 1.67 -2.17
N LYS A 199 -28.26 1.91 -3.48
CA LYS A 199 -29.13 2.82 -4.23
C LYS A 199 -30.58 2.33 -4.23
N ALA A 200 -30.81 1.03 -4.34
CA ALA A 200 -32.17 0.48 -4.26
C ALA A 200 -32.77 0.63 -2.84
N HIS A 201 -31.95 0.49 -1.79
CA HIS A 201 -32.41 0.62 -0.40
C HIS A 201 -32.50 2.06 0.09
N SER A 202 -31.79 3.01 -0.52
CA SER A 202 -31.74 4.40 -0.05
C SER A 202 -33.11 5.07 0.01
N VAL A 203 -34.08 4.59 -0.76
CA VAL A 203 -35.48 5.08 -0.73
C VAL A 203 -36.13 4.89 0.65
N ASN A 204 -35.65 3.92 1.43
CA ASN A 204 -36.13 3.65 2.79
C ASN A 204 -35.41 4.49 3.86
N TYR A 205 -34.43 5.31 3.46
CA TYR A 205 -33.61 6.12 4.36
C TYR A 205 -33.59 7.60 3.92
N PRO A 206 -34.74 8.28 3.90
CA PRO A 206 -34.85 9.67 3.44
C PRO A 206 -34.07 10.67 4.32
N GLU A 207 -33.62 10.27 5.51
CA GLU A 207 -32.82 11.08 6.42
C GLU A 207 -31.36 11.28 5.96
N TYR A 208 -30.83 10.44 5.06
CA TYR A 208 -29.48 10.60 4.53
C TYR A 208 -29.51 11.34 3.19
N SER A 209 -28.73 12.41 3.10
CA SER A 209 -28.70 13.28 1.92
C SER A 209 -27.85 12.70 0.79
N THR A 210 -26.92 11.79 1.11
CA THR A 210 -26.03 11.16 0.14
C THR A 210 -25.90 9.66 0.35
N TYR A 211 -25.57 8.93 -0.72
CA TYR A 211 -25.24 7.50 -0.61
C TYR A 211 -24.04 7.25 0.32
N TRP A 212 -23.11 8.20 0.41
CA TRP A 212 -21.96 8.10 1.29
C TRP A 212 -22.34 8.15 2.78
N GLU A 213 -23.27 9.04 3.15
CA GLU A 213 -23.82 9.13 4.51
C GLU A 213 -24.52 7.83 4.92
N LEU A 214 -25.42 7.31 4.05
CA LEU A 214 -26.10 6.04 4.28
C LEU A 214 -25.10 4.89 4.43
N HIS A 215 -24.14 4.79 3.52
CA HIS A 215 -23.08 3.78 3.58
C HIS A 215 -22.28 3.85 4.90
N THR A 216 -21.94 5.06 5.37
CA THR A 216 -21.23 5.27 6.64
C THR A 216 -22.09 4.84 7.83
N ALA A 217 -23.39 5.15 7.81
CA ALA A 217 -24.33 4.73 8.84
C ALA A 217 -24.49 3.21 8.88
N LEU A 218 -24.58 2.54 7.72
CA LEU A 218 -24.65 1.08 7.64
C LEU A 218 -23.37 0.40 8.15
N ILE A 219 -22.19 0.94 7.86
CA ILE A 219 -20.93 0.45 8.46
C ILE A 219 -20.99 0.55 9.98
N LYS A 220 -21.38 1.71 10.52
CA LYS A 220 -21.48 1.91 11.97
C LYS A 220 -22.46 0.93 12.59
N LYS A 221 -23.65 0.76 11.99
CA LYS A 221 -24.66 -0.19 12.46
C LYS A 221 -24.18 -1.64 12.37
N SER A 222 -23.50 -2.01 11.29
CA SER A 222 -22.91 -3.34 11.14
C SER A 222 -21.89 -3.62 12.24
N GLN A 223 -21.02 -2.66 12.57
CA GLN A 223 -20.06 -2.82 13.67
C GLN A 223 -20.73 -2.90 15.04
N GLU A 224 -21.83 -2.18 15.25
CA GLU A 224 -22.64 -2.31 16.46
C GLU A 224 -23.27 -3.70 16.59
N ASN A 225 -23.76 -4.27 15.48
CA ASN A 225 -24.35 -5.61 15.48
C ASN A 225 -23.35 -6.71 15.86
N ILE A 226 -22.04 -6.52 15.63
CA ILE A 226 -21.00 -7.47 16.06
C ILE A 226 -21.05 -7.70 17.57
N LYS A 227 -21.41 -6.67 18.37
CA LYS A 227 -21.52 -6.79 19.83
C LYS A 227 -22.56 -7.83 20.28
N ASN A 228 -23.54 -8.16 19.43
CA ASN A 228 -24.52 -9.22 19.72
C ASN A 228 -23.89 -10.63 19.76
N TYR A 229 -22.71 -10.80 19.20
CA TYR A 229 -21.98 -12.06 19.11
C TYR A 229 -20.89 -12.22 20.17
N ILE A 230 -20.64 -11.16 20.93
CA ILE A 230 -19.63 -11.14 21.99
C ILE A 230 -20.27 -11.54 23.32
N ASP A 231 -19.58 -12.37 24.09
CA ASP A 231 -19.98 -12.73 25.44
C ASP A 231 -20.00 -11.48 26.33
N LYS A 232 -21.18 -11.17 26.87
CA LYS A 232 -21.40 -10.01 27.74
C LYS A 232 -20.61 -10.08 29.06
N ASN A 233 -20.17 -11.27 29.45
CA ASN A 233 -19.34 -11.48 30.64
C ASN A 233 -17.84 -11.35 30.35
N TYR A 234 -17.46 -11.24 29.07
CA TYR A 234 -16.07 -11.08 28.69
C TYR A 234 -15.75 -9.60 28.43
N SER A 235 -14.71 -9.08 29.08
CA SER A 235 -14.23 -7.73 28.84
C SER A 235 -13.52 -7.64 27.50
N THR A 236 -14.09 -6.88 26.56
CA THR A 236 -13.43 -6.54 25.30
C THR A 236 -12.15 -5.76 25.57
N LEU A 237 -11.04 -6.23 25.02
CA LEU A 237 -9.75 -5.56 25.06
C LEU A 237 -9.58 -4.76 23.78
N GLN A 238 -9.29 -3.46 23.90
CA GLN A 238 -9.03 -2.57 22.77
C GLN A 238 -7.66 -1.92 22.96
N TYR A 239 -6.83 -2.02 21.93
CA TYR A 239 -5.47 -1.47 21.93
C TYR A 239 -5.25 -0.65 20.67
N HIS A 240 -4.81 0.58 20.89
CA HIS A 240 -4.51 1.58 19.87
C HIS A 240 -5.64 1.85 18.87
N ASP A 241 -6.90 1.52 19.17
CA ASP A 241 -8.04 1.55 18.24
C ASP A 241 -7.95 0.62 17.01
N ASN A 242 -6.76 0.10 16.71
CA ASN A 242 -6.48 -0.83 15.63
C ASN A 242 -6.86 -2.27 15.97
N PHE A 243 -6.65 -2.69 17.22
CA PHE A 243 -6.81 -4.08 17.65
C PHE A 243 -7.93 -4.21 18.68
N THR A 244 -8.88 -5.11 18.41
CA THR A 244 -9.93 -5.47 19.37
C THR A 244 -9.95 -6.97 19.57
N LEU A 245 -9.75 -7.43 20.81
CA LEU A 245 -9.91 -8.84 21.19
C LEU A 245 -11.13 -9.00 22.11
N ALA A 246 -11.98 -9.96 21.77
CA ALA A 246 -13.14 -10.36 22.55
C ALA A 246 -13.32 -11.88 22.51
N LYS A 247 -14.36 -12.40 23.16
CA LYS A 247 -14.76 -13.81 23.07
C LYS A 247 -16.24 -13.93 22.75
N THR A 248 -16.59 -14.95 21.98
CA THR A 248 -18.00 -15.36 21.81
C THR A 248 -18.47 -16.21 23.00
N PRO A 249 -19.79 -16.38 23.20
CA PRO A 249 -20.32 -17.28 24.24
C PRO A 249 -19.89 -18.75 24.08
N GLN A 250 -19.39 -19.15 22.91
CA GLN A 250 -18.85 -20.50 22.66
C GLN A 250 -17.34 -20.61 22.96
N ASN A 251 -16.77 -19.62 23.68
CA ASN A 251 -15.34 -19.50 23.98
C ASN A 251 -14.46 -19.48 22.71
N ILE A 252 -14.93 -18.87 21.62
CA ILE A 252 -14.12 -18.60 20.42
C ILE A 252 -13.53 -17.20 20.57
N ALA A 253 -12.23 -17.05 20.33
CA ALA A 253 -11.60 -15.73 20.33
C ALA A 253 -12.02 -14.96 19.09
N TYR A 254 -12.33 -13.67 19.24
CA TYR A 254 -12.66 -12.77 18.15
C TYR A 254 -11.64 -11.64 18.13
N LEU A 255 -10.81 -11.58 17.09
CA LEU A 255 -9.79 -10.56 16.88
C LEU A 255 -10.18 -9.72 15.67
N LYS A 256 -10.54 -8.45 15.88
CA LYS A 256 -10.70 -7.48 14.80
C LYS A 256 -9.41 -6.68 14.64
N ILE A 257 -8.96 -6.55 13.39
CA ILE A 257 -7.81 -5.73 13.01
C ILE A 257 -8.30 -4.66 12.03
N SER A 258 -8.37 -3.42 12.49
CA SER A 258 -8.85 -2.29 11.70
C SER A 258 -7.79 -1.72 10.76
N ASN A 259 -6.52 -1.73 11.16
CA ASN A 259 -5.39 -1.19 10.40
C ASN A 259 -4.09 -1.88 10.81
N PHE A 260 -3.11 -1.90 9.90
CA PHE A 260 -1.77 -2.48 10.07
C PHE A 260 -0.69 -1.39 10.22
N ASP A 261 -1.07 -0.16 10.54
CA ASP A 261 -0.20 1.00 10.75
C ASP A 261 -0.94 2.13 11.52
N ASP A 262 -0.21 3.22 11.80
CA ASP A 262 -0.71 4.47 12.38
C ASP A 262 -1.27 4.34 13.81
N PHE A 263 -0.62 3.51 14.64
CA PHE A 263 -0.99 3.35 16.04
C PHE A 263 0.11 3.70 17.04
N SER A 264 1.34 3.92 16.57
CA SER A 264 2.48 4.26 17.41
C SER A 264 3.65 4.81 16.60
N ASN A 265 4.68 5.31 17.29
CA ASN A 265 5.95 5.67 16.64
C ASN A 265 6.73 4.46 16.09
N ASN A 266 6.36 3.23 16.47
CA ASN A 266 6.96 2.00 15.97
C ASN A 266 5.93 0.86 15.98
N ASP A 267 5.18 0.78 14.90
CA ASP A 267 4.01 -0.10 14.79
C ASP A 267 4.36 -1.58 14.97
N VAL A 268 5.52 -2.03 14.47
CA VAL A 268 5.97 -3.42 14.67
C VAL A 268 6.20 -3.73 16.15
N LYS A 269 6.82 -2.80 16.90
CA LYS A 269 7.04 -2.97 18.33
C LYS A 269 5.72 -2.99 19.10
N ALA A 270 4.84 -2.02 18.87
CA ALA A 270 3.54 -1.96 19.52
C ALA A 270 2.69 -3.21 19.21
N THR A 271 2.75 -3.72 17.97
CA THR A 271 2.10 -4.98 17.58
C THR A 271 2.57 -6.16 18.41
N LYS A 272 3.89 -6.28 18.64
CA LYS A 272 4.44 -7.38 19.45
C LYS A 272 3.92 -7.32 20.88
N GLU A 273 3.91 -6.14 21.48
CA GLU A 273 3.39 -5.94 22.84
C GLU A 273 1.91 -6.34 22.95
N VAL A 274 1.08 -5.96 21.96
CA VAL A 274 -0.34 -6.38 21.90
C VAL A 274 -0.48 -7.88 21.72
N MET A 275 0.27 -8.48 20.78
CA MET A 275 0.19 -9.91 20.49
C MET A 275 0.71 -10.79 21.63
N GLU A 276 1.67 -10.31 22.44
CA GLU A 276 2.11 -10.98 23.67
C GLU A 276 1.01 -11.06 24.73
N ILE A 277 0.10 -10.09 24.77
CA ILE A 277 -1.08 -10.10 25.63
C ILE A 277 -2.20 -10.97 25.05
N PHE A 278 -2.45 -10.86 23.74
CA PHE A 278 -3.58 -11.52 23.09
C PHE A 278 -3.37 -13.02 22.89
N THR A 279 -2.16 -13.45 22.52
CA THR A 279 -1.89 -14.85 22.16
C THR A 279 -2.21 -15.84 23.30
N PRO A 280 -1.83 -15.60 24.57
CA PRO A 280 -2.23 -16.48 25.68
C PRO A 280 -3.74 -16.64 25.85
N ILE A 281 -4.51 -15.57 25.59
CA ILE A 281 -5.98 -15.58 25.68
C ILE A 281 -6.57 -16.40 24.53
N ILE A 282 -6.10 -16.16 23.31
CA ILE A 282 -6.53 -16.87 22.09
C ILE A 282 -6.29 -18.38 22.24
N LYS A 283 -5.17 -18.78 22.84
CA LYS A 283 -4.85 -20.20 23.08
C LYS A 283 -5.78 -20.93 24.02
N GLN A 284 -6.48 -20.21 24.89
CA GLN A 284 -7.49 -20.79 25.78
C GLN A 284 -8.88 -20.84 25.14
N SER A 285 -9.01 -20.43 23.89
CA SER A 285 -10.24 -20.46 23.12
C SER A 285 -10.32 -21.68 22.22
N ASN A 286 -11.56 -22.06 21.87
CA ASN A 286 -11.87 -23.20 21.01
C ASN A 286 -11.52 -22.95 19.53
N GLY A 287 -11.19 -21.71 19.17
CA GLY A 287 -10.99 -21.25 17.81
C GLY A 287 -10.64 -19.76 17.80
N LEU A 288 -10.18 -19.26 16.66
CA LEU A 288 -9.92 -17.83 16.42
C LEU A 288 -10.69 -17.34 15.19
N ILE A 289 -11.57 -16.37 15.38
CA ILE A 289 -12.12 -15.55 14.30
C ILE A 289 -11.25 -14.31 14.15
N ILE A 290 -10.71 -14.07 12.95
CA ILE A 290 -10.02 -12.83 12.58
C ILE A 290 -10.93 -12.02 11.67
N ASP A 291 -11.36 -10.84 12.10
CA ASP A 291 -12.20 -9.95 11.29
C ASP A 291 -11.38 -8.83 10.64
N LEU A 292 -11.26 -8.92 9.30
CA LEU A 292 -10.57 -7.95 8.45
C LEU A 292 -11.54 -7.20 7.52
N ARG A 293 -12.86 -7.38 7.68
CA ARG A 293 -13.87 -6.80 6.77
C ARG A 293 -13.84 -5.27 6.72
N PHE A 294 -13.35 -4.66 7.78
CA PHE A 294 -13.22 -3.21 7.95
C PHE A 294 -11.76 -2.74 7.93
N SER A 295 -10.82 -3.63 7.57
CA SER A 295 -9.41 -3.29 7.55
C SER A 295 -9.09 -2.30 6.41
N MET A 296 -8.20 -1.32 6.63
CA MET A 296 -7.75 -0.42 5.56
C MET A 296 -6.32 -0.71 5.06
N GLY A 297 -5.74 -1.85 5.45
CA GLY A 297 -4.36 -2.19 5.08
C GLY A 297 -3.35 -1.55 6.03
N GLY A 298 -2.17 -1.19 5.52
CA GLY A 298 -1.09 -0.55 6.28
C GLY A 298 0.27 -1.18 5.99
N SER A 299 1.03 -1.53 7.03
CA SER A 299 2.38 -2.08 6.88
C SER A 299 2.41 -3.61 6.79
N ASP A 300 3.05 -4.14 5.74
CA ASP A 300 3.38 -5.57 5.62
C ASP A 300 4.18 -6.11 6.81
N LEU A 301 5.06 -5.29 7.39
CA LEU A 301 5.88 -5.69 8.54
C LEU A 301 5.01 -5.93 9.78
N VAL A 302 3.94 -5.16 9.95
CA VAL A 302 2.95 -5.39 11.01
C VAL A 302 2.16 -6.66 10.74
N ALA A 303 1.77 -6.90 9.48
CA ALA A 303 1.10 -8.14 9.08
C ALA A 303 1.95 -9.38 9.41
N PHE A 304 3.24 -9.36 9.09
CA PHE A 304 4.15 -10.45 9.43
C PHE A 304 4.42 -10.56 10.92
N SER A 305 4.46 -9.43 11.64
CA SER A 305 4.57 -9.44 13.10
C SER A 305 3.39 -10.17 13.73
N ILE A 306 2.15 -9.92 13.29
CA ILE A 306 0.95 -10.66 13.76
C ILE A 306 1.04 -12.13 13.37
N LEU A 307 1.36 -12.43 12.10
CA LEU A 307 1.46 -13.80 11.59
C LEU A 307 2.46 -14.65 12.39
N SER A 308 3.56 -14.04 12.86
CA SER A 308 4.58 -14.75 13.65
C SER A 308 4.02 -15.41 14.93
N TYR A 309 2.94 -14.91 15.51
CA TYR A 309 2.28 -15.49 16.69
C TYR A 309 1.28 -16.60 16.35
N LEU A 310 1.00 -16.79 15.05
CA LEU A 310 0.03 -17.75 14.54
C LEU A 310 0.69 -18.97 13.88
N ILE A 311 2.02 -19.02 13.81
CA ILE A 311 2.79 -20.11 13.17
C ILE A 311 3.79 -20.73 14.16
N ASP A 312 4.16 -21.99 13.99
CA ASP A 312 5.13 -22.71 14.85
C ASP A 312 6.45 -23.06 14.16
N SER A 313 6.54 -22.89 12.85
CA SER A 313 7.77 -23.00 12.06
C SER A 313 7.91 -21.84 11.08
N GLU A 314 9.08 -21.69 10.46
CA GLU A 314 9.25 -20.76 9.35
C GLU A 314 8.23 -21.05 8.25
N LEU A 315 7.56 -19.99 7.78
CA LEU A 315 6.49 -20.10 6.80
C LEU A 315 6.81 -19.23 5.58
N ALA A 316 6.93 -19.86 4.42
CA ALA A 316 7.01 -19.16 3.14
C ALA A 316 5.60 -18.92 2.59
N LEU A 317 5.16 -17.67 2.56
CA LEU A 317 3.82 -17.31 2.05
C LEU A 317 3.79 -17.04 0.53
N GLY A 318 4.97 -17.02 -0.09
CA GLY A 318 5.14 -16.77 -1.51
C GLY A 318 6.31 -15.82 -1.75
N GLY A 319 6.13 -14.84 -2.63
CA GLY A 319 7.17 -13.86 -2.91
C GLY A 319 6.67 -12.66 -3.68
N LYS A 320 7.53 -11.65 -3.83
CA LYS A 320 7.23 -10.49 -4.67
C LYS A 320 8.28 -10.25 -5.74
N GLN A 321 7.85 -9.64 -6.84
CA GLN A 321 8.68 -9.19 -7.95
C GLN A 321 8.32 -7.76 -8.31
N PHE A 322 9.28 -6.96 -8.74
CA PHE A 322 9.01 -5.62 -9.27
C PHE A 322 9.16 -5.59 -10.80
N LYS A 323 8.48 -4.65 -11.45
CA LYS A 323 8.58 -4.44 -12.90
C LYS A 323 10.02 -4.08 -13.30
N THR A 324 10.49 -4.67 -14.39
CA THR A 324 11.75 -4.31 -15.05
C THR A 324 11.52 -4.07 -16.53
N SER A 325 12.49 -3.48 -17.24
CA SER A 325 12.39 -3.27 -18.69
C SER A 325 12.24 -4.58 -19.48
N THR A 326 12.73 -5.70 -18.94
CA THR A 326 12.68 -7.03 -19.59
C THR A 326 11.57 -7.94 -19.06
N GLY A 327 10.74 -7.47 -18.13
CA GLY A 327 9.68 -8.28 -17.52
C GLY A 327 9.54 -7.93 -16.05
N TYR A 328 9.96 -8.86 -15.19
CA TYR A 328 9.96 -8.72 -13.73
C TYR A 328 11.33 -9.08 -13.16
N SER A 329 11.60 -8.68 -11.92
CA SER A 329 12.78 -9.13 -11.17
C SER A 329 12.72 -10.63 -10.87
N GLU A 330 13.82 -11.17 -10.36
CA GLU A 330 13.78 -12.47 -9.66
C GLU A 330 12.75 -12.42 -8.51
N LEU A 331 12.14 -13.57 -8.23
CA LEU A 331 11.17 -13.72 -7.14
C LEU A 331 11.88 -13.60 -5.78
N GLN A 332 11.55 -12.55 -5.04
CA GLN A 332 12.01 -12.36 -3.67
C GLN A 332 11.06 -13.11 -2.74
N LYS A 333 11.52 -14.22 -2.17
CA LYS A 333 10.70 -15.05 -1.27
C LYS A 333 10.41 -14.31 0.02
N ILE A 334 9.15 -14.34 0.43
CA ILE A 334 8.70 -13.78 1.71
C ILE A 334 8.58 -14.94 2.69
N VAL A 335 9.39 -14.90 3.74
CA VAL A 335 9.45 -15.91 4.80
C VAL A 335 9.24 -15.23 6.14
N VAL A 336 8.30 -15.75 6.94
CA VAL A 336 8.02 -15.27 8.29
C VAL A 336 8.47 -16.33 9.28
N ALA A 337 9.30 -15.91 10.25
CA ALA A 337 9.72 -16.77 11.35
C ALA A 337 8.70 -16.70 12.50
N PRO A 338 8.49 -17.81 13.23
CA PRO A 338 7.61 -17.81 14.39
C PRO A 338 8.12 -16.89 15.50
N SER A 339 7.20 -16.34 16.28
CA SER A 339 7.55 -15.60 17.49
C SER A 339 8.21 -16.53 18.52
N LYS A 340 8.94 -15.96 19.48
CA LYS A 340 9.63 -16.74 20.53
C LYS A 340 8.71 -17.23 21.65
N ILE A 341 7.44 -16.83 21.64
CA ILE A 341 6.47 -17.28 22.64
C ILE A 341 5.72 -18.53 22.14
N ASN A 342 4.89 -19.10 23.00
CA ASN A 342 4.10 -20.27 22.63
C ASN A 342 2.95 -19.85 21.69
N ASN A 343 3.09 -20.06 20.38
CA ASN A 343 2.20 -19.57 19.31
C ASN A 343 0.82 -20.26 19.25
N TYR A 344 -0.16 -19.65 18.56
CA TYR A 344 -1.48 -20.25 18.31
C TYR A 344 -1.53 -21.00 16.98
N THR A 345 -1.56 -22.32 17.03
CA THR A 345 -1.60 -23.20 15.84
C THR A 345 -2.98 -23.83 15.60
N GLY A 346 -4.00 -23.43 16.38
CA GLY A 346 -5.37 -23.91 16.24
C GLY A 346 -6.06 -23.43 14.96
N SER A 347 -7.33 -23.83 14.79
CA SER A 347 -8.15 -23.46 13.63
C SER A 347 -8.47 -21.96 13.61
N ILE A 348 -8.44 -21.37 12.42
CA ILE A 348 -8.74 -19.95 12.21
C ILE A 348 -9.87 -19.82 11.19
N VAL A 349 -10.80 -18.91 11.45
CA VAL A 349 -11.75 -18.43 10.44
C VAL A 349 -11.48 -16.95 10.21
N VAL A 350 -11.33 -16.53 8.97
CA VAL A 350 -11.06 -15.15 8.60
C VAL A 350 -12.27 -14.56 7.90
N LEU A 351 -12.73 -13.41 8.37
CA LEU A 351 -13.79 -12.64 7.74
C LEU A 351 -13.18 -11.54 6.87
N THR A 352 -13.58 -11.48 5.61
CA THR A 352 -13.04 -10.56 4.60
C THR A 352 -14.15 -9.88 3.80
N SER A 353 -13.84 -8.76 3.18
CA SER A 353 -14.78 -8.04 2.32
C SER A 353 -14.09 -7.49 1.07
N GLN A 354 -14.88 -7.00 0.12
CA GLN A 354 -14.36 -6.21 -1.01
C GLN A 354 -13.74 -4.87 -0.59
N LYS A 355 -13.50 -4.62 0.69
CA LYS A 355 -12.76 -3.45 1.18
C LYS A 355 -11.40 -3.76 1.76
N THR A 356 -11.09 -5.02 2.06
CA THR A 356 -9.85 -5.44 2.72
C THR A 356 -8.65 -5.31 1.76
N PRO A 357 -7.75 -4.31 1.88
CA PRO A 357 -6.72 -4.02 0.88
C PRO A 357 -5.28 -4.24 1.39
N SER A 358 -4.30 -4.21 0.49
CA SER A 358 -2.88 -3.97 0.81
C SER A 358 -2.32 -4.96 1.84
N ALA A 359 -1.64 -4.50 2.90
CA ALA A 359 -1.03 -5.36 3.92
C ALA A 359 -2.01 -6.36 4.58
N ALA A 360 -3.31 -6.01 4.63
CA ALA A 360 -4.33 -6.95 5.10
C ALA A 360 -4.47 -8.14 4.13
N GLU A 361 -4.32 -7.92 2.82
CA GLU A 361 -4.31 -8.97 1.81
C GLU A 361 -3.01 -9.79 1.82
N VAL A 362 -1.86 -9.15 2.07
CA VAL A 362 -0.59 -9.87 2.27
C VAL A 362 -0.66 -10.76 3.53
N PHE A 363 -1.32 -10.30 4.59
CA PHE A 363 -1.64 -11.13 5.75
C PHE A 363 -2.52 -12.34 5.39
N LEU A 364 -3.50 -12.17 4.49
CA LEU A 364 -4.31 -13.28 3.97
C LEU A 364 -3.47 -14.32 3.22
N LEU A 365 -2.45 -13.92 2.44
CA LEU A 365 -1.51 -14.87 1.82
C LEU A 365 -0.76 -15.68 2.88
N GLY A 366 -0.35 -15.02 3.96
CA GLY A 366 0.25 -15.67 5.13
C GLY A 366 -0.67 -16.72 5.76
N LEU A 367 -1.93 -16.36 5.99
CA LEU A 367 -2.93 -17.29 6.54
C LEU A 367 -3.29 -18.42 5.56
N GLN A 368 -3.31 -18.17 4.25
CA GLN A 368 -3.51 -19.20 3.23
C GLN A 368 -2.36 -20.20 3.24
N ALA A 369 -1.11 -19.71 3.30
CA ALA A 369 0.08 -20.56 3.34
C ALA A 369 0.20 -21.36 4.64
N ARG A 370 -0.25 -20.79 5.76
CA ARG A 370 -0.29 -21.46 7.07
C ARG A 370 -1.15 -22.73 7.04
N GLY A 371 -2.24 -22.74 6.27
CA GLY A 371 -3.22 -23.82 6.28
C GLY A 371 -4.05 -23.87 7.57
N ASN A 372 -5.04 -24.78 7.59
CA ASN A 372 -6.06 -24.87 8.66
C ASN A 372 -6.75 -23.51 8.93
N VAL A 373 -7.10 -22.82 7.84
CA VAL A 373 -7.81 -21.54 7.83
C VAL A 373 -9.00 -21.63 6.89
N THR A 374 -10.15 -21.12 7.30
CA THR A 374 -11.34 -20.94 6.46
C THR A 374 -11.59 -19.46 6.21
N PHE A 375 -11.77 -19.06 4.95
CA PHE A 375 -12.06 -17.69 4.55
C PHE A 375 -13.56 -17.54 4.26
N ILE A 376 -14.19 -16.54 4.87
CA ILE A 376 -15.63 -16.27 4.75
C ILE A 376 -15.84 -14.79 4.40
N GLY A 377 -16.82 -14.51 3.54
CA GLY A 377 -17.24 -13.16 3.21
C GLY A 377 -17.17 -12.88 1.72
N GLU A 378 -16.48 -11.81 1.33
CA GLU A 378 -16.21 -11.55 -0.08
C GLU A 378 -14.73 -11.63 -0.37
N ARG A 379 -14.37 -11.83 -1.65
CA ARG A 379 -12.99 -11.70 -2.10
C ARG A 379 -12.42 -10.35 -1.66
N SER A 380 -11.16 -10.33 -1.21
CA SER A 380 -10.47 -9.11 -0.74
C SER A 380 -10.32 -8.06 -1.84
N TYR A 381 -9.87 -6.84 -1.53
CA TYR A 381 -9.94 -5.70 -2.45
C TYR A 381 -9.22 -5.93 -3.79
N GLY A 382 -8.06 -6.57 -3.79
CA GLY A 382 -7.21 -6.81 -4.95
C GLY A 382 -6.24 -5.67 -5.22
N ALA A 383 -5.63 -5.11 -4.18
CA ALA A 383 -4.55 -4.12 -4.29
C ALA A 383 -3.34 -4.59 -3.45
N PHE A 384 -2.59 -5.56 -3.97
CA PHE A 384 -1.47 -6.18 -3.26
C PHE A 384 -0.16 -5.44 -3.50
N SER A 385 0.06 -4.92 -4.70
CA SER A 385 1.30 -4.23 -5.09
C SER A 385 1.62 -3.10 -4.14
N ASP A 386 2.89 -2.93 -3.76
CA ASP A 386 3.33 -1.68 -3.15
C ASP A 386 3.06 -0.52 -4.13
N ALA A 387 2.65 0.63 -3.59
CA ALA A 387 2.32 1.82 -4.37
C ALA A 387 3.60 2.59 -4.73
N LEU A 388 3.96 2.62 -6.02
CA LEU A 388 5.08 3.42 -6.49
C LEU A 388 4.63 4.86 -6.73
N THR A 389 5.11 5.81 -5.92
CA THR A 389 4.79 7.23 -6.04
C THR A 389 5.66 7.96 -7.06
N LYS A 390 5.04 8.68 -7.99
CA LYS A 390 5.72 9.50 -9.00
C LYS A 390 5.20 10.93 -8.96
N ALA A 391 6.10 11.89 -9.16
CA ALA A 391 5.74 13.28 -9.31
C ALA A 391 5.21 13.58 -10.71
N LEU A 392 4.37 14.61 -10.81
CA LEU A 392 3.95 15.24 -12.04
C LEU A 392 4.43 16.70 -12.07
N PRO A 393 4.68 17.28 -13.27
CA PRO A 393 5.25 18.63 -13.40
C PRO A 393 4.43 19.73 -12.72
N ASN A 394 3.11 19.58 -12.61
CA ASN A 394 2.21 20.55 -11.98
C ASN A 394 2.08 20.40 -10.45
N GLY A 395 2.95 19.60 -9.83
CA GLY A 395 2.94 19.35 -8.38
C GLY A 395 2.01 18.24 -7.93
N TRP A 396 1.21 17.66 -8.82
CA TRP A 396 0.47 16.45 -8.48
C TRP A 396 1.41 15.25 -8.33
N GLY A 397 0.91 14.21 -7.69
CA GLY A 397 1.53 12.90 -7.67
C GLY A 397 0.64 11.85 -8.31
N ILE A 398 1.23 10.74 -8.76
CA ILE A 398 0.48 9.52 -9.04
C ILE A 398 1.10 8.37 -8.24
N THR A 399 0.27 7.44 -7.79
CA THR A 399 0.75 6.10 -7.43
C THR A 399 0.45 5.13 -8.56
N LEU A 400 1.24 4.06 -8.67
CA LEU A 400 0.96 2.96 -9.58
C LEU A 400 1.46 1.63 -9.01
N SER A 401 0.81 0.54 -9.43
CA SER A 401 1.15 -0.82 -9.02
C SER A 401 2.37 -1.33 -9.80
N ASN A 402 3.55 -1.28 -9.16
CA ASN A 402 4.85 -1.62 -9.75
C ASN A 402 5.35 -3.03 -9.36
N GLU A 403 4.65 -3.71 -8.45
CA GLU A 403 5.07 -4.99 -7.90
C GLU A 403 3.98 -6.06 -8.05
N ARG A 404 4.41 -7.31 -8.12
CA ARG A 404 3.55 -8.50 -8.14
C ARG A 404 3.84 -9.32 -6.90
N TYR A 405 2.83 -9.48 -6.05
CA TYR A 405 2.83 -10.50 -5.01
C TYR A 405 2.28 -11.80 -5.60
N LEU A 406 3.01 -12.89 -5.36
CA LEU A 406 2.63 -14.24 -5.70
C LEU A 406 2.46 -15.04 -4.42
N ASN A 407 1.40 -15.85 -4.32
CA ASN A 407 1.24 -16.79 -3.22
C ASN A 407 2.22 -17.98 -3.35
N SER A 408 2.17 -18.92 -2.41
CA SER A 408 3.00 -20.13 -2.42
C SER A 408 2.78 -21.05 -3.63
N TYR A 409 1.68 -20.89 -4.37
CA TYR A 409 1.36 -21.60 -5.60
C TYR A 409 1.76 -20.83 -6.87
N GLY A 410 2.29 -19.61 -6.74
CA GLY A 410 2.67 -18.75 -7.85
C GLY A 410 1.52 -17.93 -8.45
N GLU A 411 0.37 -17.87 -7.77
CA GLU A 411 -0.80 -17.12 -8.21
C GLU A 411 -0.71 -15.65 -7.78
N ASN A 412 -1.17 -14.74 -8.64
CA ASN A 412 -1.27 -13.32 -8.35
C ASN A 412 -2.75 -12.93 -8.22
N TYR A 413 -3.05 -12.12 -7.20
CA TYR A 413 -4.41 -11.69 -6.89
C TYR A 413 -4.62 -10.17 -7.04
N GLU A 414 -3.69 -9.46 -7.69
CA GLU A 414 -3.88 -8.05 -8.02
C GLU A 414 -5.11 -7.87 -8.91
N ASN A 415 -5.85 -6.79 -8.68
CA ASN A 415 -7.10 -6.42 -9.35
C ASN A 415 -8.29 -7.38 -9.14
N ILE A 416 -8.04 -8.63 -8.72
CA ILE A 416 -9.09 -9.63 -8.52
C ILE A 416 -9.40 -9.89 -7.05
N GLY A 417 -8.43 -9.78 -6.13
CA GLY A 417 -8.56 -10.12 -4.71
C GLY A 417 -8.23 -11.58 -4.39
N LEU A 418 -8.05 -11.92 -3.13
CA LEU A 418 -7.96 -13.30 -2.64
C LEU A 418 -9.38 -13.92 -2.58
N PRO A 419 -9.62 -15.12 -3.14
CA PRO A 419 -10.92 -15.78 -3.04
C PRO A 419 -11.23 -16.23 -1.61
N VAL A 420 -12.52 -16.46 -1.32
CA VAL A 420 -13.00 -17.01 -0.04
C VAL A 420 -13.59 -18.40 -0.25
N ASP A 421 -13.67 -19.20 0.81
CA ASP A 421 -14.28 -20.55 0.78
C ASP A 421 -15.81 -20.47 0.82
N HIS A 422 -16.36 -19.49 1.55
CA HIS A 422 -17.80 -19.27 1.69
C HIS A 422 -18.17 -17.81 1.40
N GLU A 423 -18.92 -17.59 0.32
CA GLU A 423 -19.30 -16.25 -0.12
C GLU A 423 -20.52 -15.69 0.64
N PHE A 424 -20.38 -14.47 1.16
CA PHE A 424 -21.44 -13.68 1.77
C PHE A 424 -21.24 -12.21 1.43
N VAL A 425 -22.32 -11.54 1.02
CA VAL A 425 -22.31 -10.10 0.72
C VAL A 425 -21.94 -9.29 1.97
N PHE A 426 -20.94 -8.43 1.85
CA PHE A 426 -20.59 -7.47 2.88
C PHE A 426 -21.59 -6.31 2.88
N LEU A 427 -21.98 -5.85 4.08
CA LEU A 427 -22.99 -4.81 4.30
C LEU A 427 -24.38 -5.11 3.71
N ASN A 428 -24.81 -6.37 3.71
CA ASN A 428 -26.19 -6.71 3.35
C ASN A 428 -27.20 -5.95 4.25
N VAL A 429 -28.02 -5.08 3.64
CA VAL A 429 -28.86 -4.11 4.37
C VAL A 429 -29.86 -4.81 5.28
N LYS A 430 -30.51 -5.88 4.79
CA LYS A 430 -31.51 -6.64 5.56
C LYS A 430 -30.92 -7.27 6.82
N ASN A 431 -29.73 -7.84 6.71
CA ASN A 431 -29.02 -8.42 7.86
C ASN A 431 -28.64 -7.35 8.89
N ILE A 432 -28.18 -6.18 8.42
CA ILE A 432 -27.85 -5.05 9.29
C ILE A 432 -29.09 -4.57 10.07
N GLU A 433 -30.22 -4.41 9.38
CA GLU A 433 -31.49 -4.00 9.98
C GLU A 433 -31.99 -5.00 11.03
N SER A 434 -31.86 -6.30 10.76
CA SER A 434 -32.27 -7.37 11.68
C SER A 434 -31.28 -7.61 12.83
N GLY A 435 -30.21 -6.82 12.94
CA GLY A 435 -29.20 -6.99 13.99
C GLY A 435 -28.33 -8.24 13.82
N THR A 436 -28.32 -8.84 12.63
CA THR A 436 -27.70 -10.13 12.32
C THR A 436 -26.42 -9.95 11.51
N ASP A 437 -25.37 -10.68 11.88
CA ASP A 437 -24.15 -10.86 11.11
C ASP A 437 -24.05 -12.33 10.65
N VAL A 438 -24.39 -12.56 9.37
CA VAL A 438 -24.39 -13.92 8.79
C VAL A 438 -22.99 -14.51 8.66
N GLN A 439 -21.97 -13.66 8.52
CA GLN A 439 -20.58 -14.12 8.38
C GLN A 439 -20.04 -14.59 9.74
N ILE A 440 -20.31 -13.86 10.81
CA ILE A 440 -19.95 -14.30 12.18
C ILE A 440 -20.73 -15.56 12.56
N ASN A 441 -22.02 -15.65 12.22
CA ASN A 441 -22.81 -16.86 12.42
C ASN A 441 -22.16 -18.08 11.75
N GLU A 442 -21.72 -17.94 10.49
CA GLU A 442 -21.07 -19.03 9.77
C GLU A 442 -19.70 -19.36 10.35
N ALA A 443 -18.91 -18.35 10.72
CA ALA A 443 -17.63 -18.54 11.38
C ALA A 443 -17.75 -19.32 12.70
N ILE A 444 -18.75 -19.03 13.52
CA ILE A 444 -19.00 -19.77 14.78
C ILE A 444 -19.35 -21.24 14.49
N LYS A 445 -20.07 -21.54 13.41
CA LYS A 445 -20.41 -22.93 13.04
C LYS A 445 -19.19 -23.73 12.60
N ALA A 446 -18.21 -23.09 11.95
CA ALA A 446 -17.01 -23.76 11.45
C ALA A 446 -16.10 -24.33 12.57
N PHE A 447 -16.33 -23.96 13.84
CA PHE A 447 -15.62 -24.52 15.01
C PHE A 447 -16.39 -25.62 15.75
N ARG A 448 -17.56 -26.03 15.24
CA ARG A 448 -18.36 -27.13 15.78
C ARG A 448 -18.06 -28.42 15.03
#